data_AF-A0A382F5H7-F1
#
_entry.id   AF-A0A382F5H7-F1
#
_cell.length_a   1.000
_cell.length_b   1.000
_cell.length_c   1.000
_cell.angle_alpha   90.00
_cell.angle_beta   90.00
_cell.angle_gamma   90.00
#
_symmetry.space_group_name_H-M   'P 1'
#
loop_
_entity.id
_entity.type
_entity.pdbx_description
1 polymer ?
#
loop_
_entity_poly.entity_id
_entity_poly.type
_entity_poly.pdbx_seq_one_letter_code
_entity_poly.pdbx_strand_id
1 'polypeptide(L)' 'MITVTADAARESANAADRAAAEGRWLGLLHGLPMAIKDNIQSAGVRTTSGSLHFKDVVPNQDAF' A
#
# COMPACT_ATOMS: atom_id res chain seq x y z
N MET A 1 6.64 -1.20 -15.91
CA MET A 1 6.96 -0.18 -14.88
C MET A 1 6.07 -0.44 -13.68
N ILE A 2 6.67 -0.63 -12.50
CA ILE A 2 5.96 -0.89 -11.24
C ILE A 2 5.37 0.41 -10.65
N THR A 3 4.43 0.29 -9.72
CA THR A 3 3.68 1.41 -9.15
C THR A 3 4.29 1.91 -7.85
N VAL A 4 4.44 3.23 -7.70
CA VAL A 4 4.81 3.89 -6.45
C VAL A 4 3.60 4.65 -5.92
N THR A 5 3.15 4.34 -4.71
CA THR A 5 1.95 4.91 -4.06
C THR A 5 2.32 6.08 -3.14
N ALA A 6 3.11 7.05 -3.63
CA ALA A 6 3.72 8.08 -2.78
C ALA A 6 2.71 8.92 -1.98
N ASP A 7 1.60 9.33 -2.59
CA ASP A 7 0.59 10.16 -1.92
C ASP A 7 -0.19 9.37 -0.86
N ALA A 8 -0.66 8.17 -1.21
CA ALA A 8 -1.34 7.28 -0.27
C ALA A 8 -0.43 6.85 0.90
N ALA A 9 0.87 6.67 0.65
CA ALA A 9 1.86 6.36 1.69
C ALA A 9 2.02 7.53 2.67
N ARG A 10 2.09 8.77 2.19
CA ARG A 10 2.14 9.97 3.05
C ARG A 10 0.83 10.17 3.82
N GLU A 11 -0.31 9.92 3.19
CA GLU A 11 -1.61 10.00 3.86
C GLU A 11 -1.71 8.98 5.01
N SER A 12 -1.27 7.73 4.76
CA SER A 12 -1.21 6.68 5.77
C SER A 12 -0.26 7.02 6.92
N ALA A 13 0.89 7.62 6.61
CA ALA A 13 1.84 8.11 7.62
C ALA A 13 1.21 9.19 8.52
N ASN A 14 0.59 10.21 7.93
CA ASN A 14 -0.11 11.26 8.68
C ASN A 14 -1.25 10.70 9.56
N ALA A 15 -1.94 9.66 9.09
CA ALA A 15 -2.98 8.98 9.86
C ALA A 15 -2.41 8.20 11.05
N ALA A 16 -1.26 7.54 10.88
CA ALA A 16 -0.53 6.89 11.97
C ALA A 16 -0.06 7.91 13.01
N ASP A 17 0.57 9.01 12.57
CA ASP A 17 1.04 10.08 13.46
C ASP A 17 -0.09 10.67 14.31
N ARG A 18 -1.24 10.95 13.69
CA ARG A 18 -2.44 11.43 14.41
C ARG A 18 -2.93 10.41 15.44
N ALA A 19 -2.96 9.13 15.09
CA ALA A 19 -3.36 8.08 16.03
C ALA A 19 -2.39 7.98 17.22
N ALA A 20 -1.08 8.08 16.98
CA ALA A 20 -0.06 8.11 18.03
C ALA A 20 -0.23 9.32 18.96
N ALA A 21 -0.48 10.51 18.40
CA ALA A 21 -0.74 11.73 19.19
C ALA A 21 -1.96 11.62 20.10
N GLU A 22 -2.95 10.80 19.72
CA GLU A 22 -4.14 10.47 20.52
C GLU A 22 -3.93 9.29 21.47
N GLY A 23 -2.71 8.74 21.57
CA GLY A 23 -2.40 7.56 22.39
C GLY A 23 -2.94 6.24 21.83
N ARG A 24 -3.38 6.20 20.57
CA ARG A 24 -3.93 5.02 19.90
C ARG A 24 -2.90 4.38 18.98
N TRP A 25 -2.35 3.25 19.38
CA TRP A 25 -1.47 2.43 18.55
C TRP A 25 -2.26 1.48 17.66
N LEU A 26 -1.90 1.41 16.36
CA LEU A 26 -2.62 0.62 15.35
C LEU A 26 -2.23 -0.87 15.33
N GLY A 27 -1.29 -1.28 16.19
CA GLY A 27 -0.73 -2.64 16.24
C GLY A 27 0.78 -2.65 16.08
N LEU A 28 1.36 -3.85 15.96
CA LEU A 28 2.82 -4.07 15.94
C LEU A 28 3.56 -3.34 14.81
N LEU A 29 2.89 -3.04 13.71
CA LEU A 29 3.48 -2.43 12.52
C LEU A 29 3.13 -0.93 12.39
N HIS A 30 2.70 -0.29 13.47
CA HIS A 30 2.30 1.12 13.44
C HIS A 30 3.40 2.01 12.84
N GLY A 31 3.09 2.68 11.73
CA GLY A 31 3.98 3.60 11.03
C GLY A 31 5.13 2.95 10.25
N LEU A 32 5.23 1.61 10.23
CA LEU A 32 6.30 0.93 9.50
C LEU A 32 6.06 1.00 7.98
N PRO A 33 6.97 1.60 7.18
CA PRO A 33 6.84 1.58 5.74
C PRO A 33 7.09 0.18 5.17
N MET A 34 6.29 -0.22 4.19
CA MET A 34 6.42 -1.50 3.50
C MET A 34 6.45 -1.32 1.99
N ALA A 35 7.26 -2.14 1.32
CA ALA A 35 7.22 -2.32 -0.12
C ALA A 35 6.66 -3.70 -0.44
N ILE A 36 5.70 -3.76 -1.35
CA ILE A 36 5.03 -4.99 -1.76
C ILE A 36 5.52 -5.37 -3.14
N LYS A 37 5.83 -6.65 -3.33
CA LYS A 37 6.23 -7.17 -4.65
C LYS A 37 5.05 -7.05 -5.61
N ASP A 38 5.30 -6.59 -6.83
CA ASP A 38 4.27 -6.28 -7.84
C ASP A 38 3.48 -7.49 -8.38
N ASN A 39 3.66 -8.69 -7.79
CA ASN A 39 2.85 -9.88 -8.05
C ASN A 39 1.87 -10.20 -6.90
N ILE A 40 1.79 -9.34 -5.90
CA ILE A 40 0.84 -9.40 -4.78
C ILE A 40 -0.20 -8.31 -5.03
N GLN A 41 -1.48 -8.67 -4.98
CA GLN A 41 -2.56 -7.75 -5.29
C GLN A 41 -2.78 -6.76 -4.14
N SER A 42 -2.99 -5.50 -4.51
CA SER A 42 -3.41 -4.44 -3.59
C SER A 42 -4.57 -3.69 -4.24
N ALA A 43 -5.70 -3.61 -3.55
CA ALA A 43 -6.94 -3.06 -4.08
C ALA A 43 -6.73 -1.62 -4.54
N GLY A 44 -7.15 -1.29 -5.76
CA GLY A 44 -7.03 0.05 -6.32
C GLY A 44 -5.60 0.46 -6.73
N VAL A 45 -4.59 -0.38 -6.51
CA VAL A 45 -3.20 -0.14 -6.94
C VAL A 45 -2.91 -0.98 -8.17
N ARG A 46 -2.35 -0.35 -9.22
CA ARG A 46 -1.99 -1.07 -10.45
C ARG A 46 -0.90 -2.11 -10.19
N THR A 47 -1.19 -3.37 -10.51
CA THR A 47 -0.35 -4.56 -10.28
C THR A 47 0.00 -5.18 -11.63
N THR A 48 1.28 -5.17 -12.02
CA THR A 48 1.67 -5.66 -13.36
C THR A 48 2.24 -7.07 -13.37
N SER A 49 2.53 -7.66 -12.20
CA SER A 49 3.25 -8.92 -12.08
C SER A 49 4.55 -8.96 -12.89
N GLY A 50 5.15 -7.78 -13.16
CA GLY A 50 6.30 -7.65 -14.05
C GLY A 50 6.07 -8.08 -15.51
N SER A 51 4.83 -8.21 -15.97
CA SER A 51 4.48 -8.69 -17.32
C SER A 51 3.62 -7.68 -18.07
N LEU A 52 3.90 -7.53 -19.37
CA LEU A 52 3.12 -6.66 -20.26
C LEU A 52 1.66 -7.10 -20.38
N HIS A 53 1.37 -8.39 -20.17
CA HIS A 53 0.01 -8.92 -20.20
C HIS A 53 -0.87 -8.28 -19.12
N PHE A 54 -0.31 -7.91 -17.97
CA PHE A 54 -1.05 -7.31 -16.84
C PHE A 54 -0.78 -5.82 -16.66
N LYS A 55 -0.23 -5.13 -17.67
CA LYS A 55 0.30 -3.76 -17.52
C LYS A 55 -0.70 -2.74 -16.96
N ASP A 56 -2.00 -2.94 -17.20
CA ASP A 56 -3.11 -2.07 -16.80
C ASP A 56 -4.06 -2.71 -15.76
N VAL A 57 -3.69 -3.84 -15.15
CA VAL A 57 -4.54 -4.50 -14.15
C VAL A 57 -4.57 -3.69 -12.86
N VAL A 58 -5.78 -3.39 -12.38
CA VAL A 58 -6.04 -2.78 -11.08
C VAL A 58 -6.97 -3.71 -10.30
N PRO A 59 -6.47 -4.45 -9.29
CA PRO A 59 -7.29 -5.35 -8.49
C PRO A 59 -8.39 -4.61 -7.72
N ASN A 60 -9.50 -5.30 -7.46
CA ASN A 60 -10.59 -4.80 -6.62
C ASN A 60 -10.52 -5.32 -5.17
N GLN A 61 -9.55 -6.18 -4.87
CA GLN A 61 -9.33 -6.78 -3.55
C GLN A 61 -7.83 -6.88 -3.26
N ASP A 62 -7.49 -6.86 -1.97
CA ASP A 62 -6.16 -7.15 -1.48
C ASP A 62 -5.90 -8.66 -1.50
N ALA A 63 -4.62 -9.05 -1.58
CA ALA A 63 -4.21 -10.42 -1.31
C ALA A 63 -4.45 -10.80 0.17
N PHE A 64 -4.65 -12.09 0.43
CA PHE A 64 -4.82 -12.66 1.78
C PHE A 64 -3.51 -12.63 2.59
#